data_AF-A0ABD5GAU3-F1
#
_entry.id   AF-A0ABD5GAU3-F1
#
_cell.length_a   1.000
_cell.length_b   1.000
_cell.length_c   1.000
_cell.angle_alpha   90.00
_cell.angle_beta   90.00
_cell.angle_gamma   90.00
#
_symmetry.space_group_name_H-M   'P 1'
#
loop_
_entity.id
_entity.type
_entity.pdbx_description
1 polymer ?
#
loop_
_entity_poly.entity_id
_entity_poly.type
_entity_poly.pdbx_seq_one_letter_code
_entity_poly.pdbx_strand_id
1 'polypeptide(L)'
;MKQRIESLDRLALLRAGKVRDVQARLAHQADLCQRCRANIQALEQLAAASSGGASPLERDNAQRYKLTLHRALAWQRRELATFEQMRERLQAELQQARFDELRLAHVRDDQLAQWHQLQARQEQRQQDAMATQSWLRGRY
;
A
#
# COMPACT_ATOMS: atom_id res chain seq x y z
N MET A 1 26.24 -15.62 9.27
CA MET A 1 25.79 -14.91 8.04
C MET A 1 24.57 -15.55 7.40
N LYS A 2 24.56 -16.86 7.14
CA LYS A 2 23.39 -17.57 6.59
C LYS A 2 22.08 -17.31 7.37
N GLN A 3 22.09 -17.47 8.70
CA GLN A 3 20.93 -17.16 9.56
C GLN A 3 20.46 -15.70 9.47
N ARG A 4 21.37 -14.75 9.22
CA ARG A 4 21.04 -13.33 9.07
C ARG A 4 20.32 -13.09 7.74
N ILE A 5 20.78 -13.73 6.66
CA ILE A 5 20.12 -13.71 5.34
C ILE A 5 18.71 -14.33 5.46
N GLU A 6 18.58 -15.50 6.09
CA GLU A 6 17.28 -16.14 6.32
C GLU A 6 16.33 -15.26 7.15
N SER A 7 16.85 -14.51 8.10
CA SER A 7 16.05 -13.55 8.88
C SER A 7 15.60 -12.36 8.02
N LEU A 8 16.46 -11.87 7.12
CA LEU A 8 16.12 -10.82 6.16
C LEU A 8 15.07 -11.30 5.14
N ASP A 9 15.14 -12.56 4.70
CA ASP A 9 14.14 -13.18 3.83
C ASP A 9 12.76 -13.21 4.51
N ARG A 10 12.70 -13.66 5.78
CA ARG A 10 11.45 -13.64 6.56
C ARG A 10 10.90 -12.24 6.74
N LEU A 11 11.77 -11.27 7.02
CA LEU A 11 11.36 -9.87 7.13
C LEU A 11 10.84 -9.33 5.79
N ALA A 12 11.42 -9.74 4.66
CA ALA A 12 10.97 -9.33 3.33
C ALA A 12 9.55 -9.84 3.05
N LEU A 13 9.26 -11.09 3.42
CA LEU A 13 7.90 -11.64 3.31
C LEU A 13 6.88 -10.84 4.13
N LEU A 14 7.23 -10.45 5.36
CA LEU A 14 6.36 -9.63 6.22
C LEU A 14 6.12 -8.24 5.62
N ARG A 15 7.17 -7.61 5.07
CA ARG A 15 7.07 -6.28 4.44
C ARG A 15 6.24 -6.31 3.15
N ALA A 16 6.42 -7.33 2.32
CA ALA A 16 5.58 -7.55 1.14
C ALA A 16 4.10 -7.78 1.53
N GLY A 17 3.85 -8.51 2.63
CA GLY A 17 2.51 -8.65 3.22
C GLY A 17 1.91 -7.31 3.60
N LYS A 18 2.66 -6.48 4.35
CA LYS A 18 2.22 -5.14 4.75
C LYS A 18 1.88 -4.25 3.55
N VAL A 19 2.69 -4.28 2.48
CA VAL A 19 2.41 -3.54 1.25
C VAL A 19 1.06 -3.97 0.66
N ARG A 20 0.82 -5.28 0.52
CA ARG A 20 -0.46 -5.80 0.00
C ARG A 20 -1.65 -5.39 0.88
N ASP A 21 -1.51 -5.46 2.20
CA ASP A 21 -2.57 -5.09 3.13
C ASP A 21 -2.94 -3.60 3.00
N VAL A 22 -1.94 -2.71 2.93
CA VAL A 22 -2.19 -1.27 2.76
C VAL A 22 -2.77 -0.98 1.37
N GLN A 23 -2.33 -1.68 0.32
CA GLN A 23 -2.92 -1.57 -1.01
C GLN A 23 -4.40 -1.96 -1.02
N ALA A 24 -4.77 -3.06 -0.36
CA ALA A 24 -6.16 -3.50 -0.27
C ALA A 24 -7.03 -2.46 0.47
N ARG A 25 -6.53 -1.93 1.60
CA ARG A 25 -7.20 -0.85 2.35
C ARG A 25 -7.37 0.41 1.49
N LEU A 26 -6.34 0.79 0.73
CA LEU A 26 -6.40 1.95 -0.17
C LEU A 26 -7.43 1.75 -1.30
N ALA A 27 -7.49 0.55 -1.89
CA ALA A 27 -8.47 0.23 -2.91
C ALA A 27 -9.91 0.33 -2.37
N HIS A 28 -10.14 -0.23 -1.17
CA HIS A 28 -11.44 -0.08 -0.50
C HIS A 28 -11.78 1.39 -0.22
N GLN A 29 -10.82 2.18 0.26
CA GLN A 29 -11.02 3.60 0.51
C GLN A 29 -11.33 4.39 -0.78
N ALA A 30 -10.74 4.01 -1.90
CA ALA A 30 -11.00 4.62 -3.20
C ALA A 30 -12.44 4.33 -3.68
N ASP A 31 -12.94 3.11 -3.46
CA ASP A 31 -14.34 2.74 -3.74
C ASP A 31 -15.31 3.60 -2.92
N LEU A 32 -15.06 3.77 -1.61
CA LEU A 32 -15.88 4.64 -0.76
C LEU A 32 -15.95 6.08 -1.28
N CYS A 33 -14.80 6.65 -1.67
CA CYS A 33 -14.75 7.98 -2.26
C CYS A 33 -15.58 8.06 -3.56
N GLN A 34 -15.46 7.05 -4.42
CA GLN A 34 -16.20 6.99 -5.68
C GLN A 34 -17.71 6.91 -5.44
N ARG A 35 -18.15 6.10 -4.47
CA ARG A 35 -19.55 5.96 -4.09
C ARG A 35 -20.13 7.27 -3.56
N CYS A 36 -19.41 7.98 -2.68
CA CYS A 36 -19.86 9.29 -2.20
C CYS A 36 -19.98 10.30 -3.35
N ARG A 37 -19.02 10.33 -4.28
CA ARG A 37 -19.09 11.21 -5.46
C ARG A 37 -20.29 10.88 -6.35
N ALA A 38 -20.56 9.61 -6.60
CA ALA A 38 -21.74 9.16 -7.34
C ALA A 38 -23.05 9.57 -6.64
N ASN A 39 -23.11 9.40 -5.31
CA ASN A 39 -24.28 9.81 -4.52
C ASN A 39 -24.49 11.33 -4.57
N ILE A 40 -23.43 12.12 -4.46
CA ILE A 40 -23.51 13.60 -4.57
C ILE A 40 -24.11 13.97 -5.94
N GLN A 41 -23.59 13.40 -7.02
CA GLN A 41 -24.07 13.68 -8.37
C GLN A 41 -25.55 13.29 -8.54
N ALA A 42 -25.97 12.13 -8.03
CA ALA A 42 -27.37 11.70 -8.08
C ALA A 42 -28.29 12.62 -7.25
N LEU A 43 -27.86 13.04 -6.05
CA LEU A 43 -28.62 13.95 -5.20
C LEU A 43 -28.74 15.35 -5.82
N GLU A 44 -27.70 15.83 -6.50
CA GLU A 44 -27.72 17.10 -7.24
C GLU A 44 -28.73 17.05 -8.40
N GLN A 45 -28.76 15.95 -9.15
CA GLN A 45 -29.75 15.73 -10.21
C GLN A 45 -31.18 15.68 -9.66
N LEU A 46 -31.41 14.96 -8.56
CA LEU A 46 -32.72 14.89 -7.89
C LEU A 46 -33.17 16.27 -7.38
N ALA A 47 -32.25 17.06 -6.83
CA ALA A 47 -32.56 18.41 -6.34
C ALA A 47 -32.95 19.35 -7.50
N ALA A 48 -32.29 19.22 -8.65
CA ALA A 48 -32.61 19.99 -9.85
C ALA A 48 -33.95 19.57 -10.49
N ALA A 49 -34.28 18.27 -10.47
CA ALA A 49 -35.52 17.74 -11.03
C ALA A 49 -36.76 18.01 -10.16
N SER A 50 -36.58 18.38 -8.89
CA SER A 50 -37.69 18.66 -7.96
C SER A 50 -38.45 19.94 -8.34
N SER A 51 -39.64 19.78 -8.92
CA SER A 51 -40.62 20.85 -9.17
C SER A 51 -41.77 20.82 -8.15
N GLY A 52 -42.40 21.96 -7.92
CA GLY A 52 -43.56 22.07 -7.02
C GLY A 52 -44.86 21.80 -7.77
N GLY A 53 -45.79 21.08 -7.13
CA GLY A 53 -47.13 20.84 -7.68
C GLY A 53 -48.04 22.07 -7.65
N ALA A 54 -49.24 21.93 -8.20
CA ALA A 54 -50.19 23.03 -8.33
C ALA A 54 -50.87 23.40 -7.00
N SER A 55 -51.02 22.42 -6.10
CA SER A 55 -51.68 22.60 -4.81
C SER A 55 -50.72 23.09 -3.70
N PRO A 56 -51.22 23.79 -2.68
CA PRO A 56 -50.41 24.20 -1.53
C PRO A 56 -49.70 23.05 -0.81
N LEU A 57 -50.37 21.88 -0.72
CA LEU A 57 -49.83 20.71 -0.04
C LEU A 57 -48.69 20.06 -0.82
N GLU A 58 -48.78 20.00 -2.16
CA GLU A 58 -47.68 19.55 -3.01
C GLU A 58 -46.47 20.50 -2.96
N ARG A 59 -46.70 21.81 -2.82
CA ARG A 59 -45.61 22.78 -2.65
C ARG A 59 -44.88 22.61 -1.30
N ASP A 60 -45.61 22.43 -0.20
CA ASP A 60 -45.01 22.16 1.11
C ASP A 60 -44.20 20.85 1.08
N ASN A 61 -44.75 19.79 0.48
CA ASN A 61 -44.03 18.53 0.30
C ASN A 61 -42.76 18.69 -0.54
N ALA A 62 -42.83 19.41 -1.67
CA ALA A 62 -41.66 19.68 -2.50
C ALA A 62 -40.58 20.47 -1.75
N GLN A 63 -40.97 21.47 -0.94
CA GLN A 63 -40.02 22.22 -0.10
C GLN A 63 -39.36 21.35 0.97
N ARG A 64 -40.13 20.53 1.69
CA ARG A 64 -39.59 19.59 2.69
C ARG A 64 -38.65 18.56 2.08
N TYR A 65 -39.00 18.07 0.89
CA TYR A 65 -38.16 17.14 0.13
C TYR A 65 -36.84 17.80 -0.28
N LYS A 66 -36.87 19.02 -0.85
CA LYS A 66 -35.66 19.78 -1.18
C LYS A 66 -34.76 20.01 0.04
N LEU A 67 -35.34 20.39 1.18
CA LEU A 67 -34.60 20.55 2.42
C LEU A 67 -33.89 19.25 2.83
N THR A 68 -34.57 18.11 2.69
CA THR A 68 -34.01 16.79 2.97
C THR A 68 -32.85 16.45 2.03
N LEU A 69 -33.01 16.70 0.73
CA LEU A 69 -31.95 16.50 -0.26
C LEU A 69 -30.72 17.37 0.03
N HIS A 70 -30.92 18.65 0.39
CA HIS A 70 -29.80 19.52 0.76
C HIS A 70 -29.05 19.03 2.00
N ARG A 71 -29.77 18.51 3.01
CA ARG A 71 -29.14 17.89 4.19
C ARG A 71 -28.35 16.64 3.83
N ALA A 72 -28.93 15.75 3.02
CA ALA A 72 -28.25 14.54 2.55
C ALA A 72 -26.99 14.85 1.75
N LEU A 73 -27.05 15.86 0.87
CA LEU A 73 -25.92 16.31 0.07
C LEU A 73 -24.81 16.94 0.93
N ALA A 74 -25.17 17.77 1.92
CA ALA A 74 -24.22 18.31 2.88
C ALA A 74 -23.52 17.19 3.67
N TRP A 75 -24.26 16.13 4.04
CA TRP A 75 -23.70 14.96 4.72
C TRP A 75 -22.73 14.18 3.81
N GLN A 76 -23.13 13.85 2.58
CA GLN A 76 -22.27 13.15 1.61
C GLN A 76 -20.97 13.91 1.31
N ARG A 77 -21.01 15.25 1.24
CA ARG A 77 -19.81 16.08 1.05
C ARG A 77 -18.85 16.02 2.23
N ARG A 78 -19.36 16.03 3.46
CA ARG A 78 -18.54 15.89 4.68
C ARG A 78 -17.92 14.50 4.78
N GLU A 79 -18.70 13.47 4.43
CA GLU A 79 -18.24 12.08 4.41
C GLU A 79 -17.14 11.90 3.37
N LEU A 80 -17.33 12.42 2.14
CA LEU A 80 -16.31 12.41 1.10
C LEU A 80 -15.01 13.06 1.57
N ALA A 81 -15.07 14.24 2.19
CA ALA A 81 -13.88 14.91 2.70
C ALA A 81 -13.14 14.06 3.75
N THR A 82 -13.87 13.38 4.62
CA THR A 82 -13.30 12.46 5.62
C THR A 82 -12.62 11.27 4.95
N PHE A 83 -13.27 10.70 3.92
CA PHE A 83 -12.73 9.59 3.17
C PHE A 83 -11.53 9.95 2.32
N GLU A 84 -11.48 11.16 1.76
CA GLU A 84 -10.34 11.66 0.99
C GLU A 84 -9.11 11.87 1.90
N GLN A 85 -9.30 12.44 3.10
CA GLN A 85 -8.23 12.54 4.10
C GLN A 85 -7.67 11.16 4.49
N MET A 86 -8.54 10.17 4.70
CA MET A 86 -8.10 8.81 5.00
C MET A 86 -7.35 8.19 3.81
N ARG A 87 -7.79 8.47 2.58
CA ARG A 87 -7.12 8.01 1.36
C ARG A 87 -5.70 8.57 1.26
N GLU A 88 -5.51 9.86 1.54
CA GLU A 88 -4.18 10.49 1.55
C GLU A 88 -3.26 9.85 2.60
N ARG A 89 -3.78 9.58 3.81
CA ARG A 89 -3.03 8.87 4.86
C ARG A 89 -2.62 7.47 4.42
N LEU A 90 -3.51 6.72 3.79
CA LEU A 90 -3.22 5.38 3.26
C LEU A 90 -2.22 5.42 2.10
N GLN A 91 -2.26 6.46 1.26
CA GLN A 91 -1.26 6.66 0.20
C GLN A 91 0.13 6.91 0.78
N ALA A 92 0.25 7.76 1.80
CA ALA A 92 1.50 7.99 2.50
C ALA A 92 2.00 6.71 3.21
N GLU A 93 1.11 5.98 3.87
CA GLU A 93 1.43 4.68 4.49
C GLU A 93 1.96 3.68 3.44
N LEU A 94 1.33 3.63 2.26
CA LEU A 94 1.75 2.74 1.17
C LEU A 94 3.13 3.13 0.62
N GLN A 95 3.38 4.42 0.42
CA GLN A 95 4.68 4.91 -0.03
C GLN A 95 5.77 4.52 0.97
N GLN A 96 5.54 4.74 2.27
CA GLN A 96 6.49 4.35 3.30
C GLN A 96 6.72 2.84 3.32
N ALA A 97 5.66 2.04 3.22
CA ALA A 97 5.78 0.57 3.19
C ALA A 97 6.61 0.08 1.99
N ARG A 98 6.44 0.69 0.81
CA ARG A 98 7.25 0.40 -0.39
C ARG A 98 8.71 0.82 -0.22
N PHE A 99 8.97 1.98 0.38
CA PHE A 99 10.34 2.40 0.68
C PHE A 99 11.02 1.45 1.65
N ASP A 100 10.31 0.99 2.68
CA ASP A 100 10.84 0.02 3.64
C ASP A 100 11.16 -1.33 2.96
N GLU A 101 10.28 -1.80 2.05
CA GLU A 101 10.51 -3.01 1.25
C GLU A 101 11.77 -2.87 0.37
N LEU A 102 11.91 -1.75 -0.35
CA LEU A 102 13.06 -1.49 -1.21
C LEU A 102 14.36 -1.39 -0.39
N ARG A 103 14.34 -0.69 0.74
CA ARG A 103 15.49 -0.59 1.64
C ARG A 103 15.93 -1.96 2.13
N LEU A 104 14.97 -2.81 2.50
CA LEU A 104 15.26 -4.16 2.97
C LEU A 104 15.86 -5.04 1.86
N ALA A 105 15.35 -4.94 0.63
CA ALA A 105 15.93 -5.63 -0.52
C ALA A 105 17.41 -5.25 -0.69
N HIS A 106 17.74 -3.96 -0.62
CA HIS A 106 19.13 -3.51 -0.73
C HIS A 106 20.03 -4.07 0.39
N VAL A 107 19.58 -4.00 1.65
CA VAL A 107 20.33 -4.55 2.80
C VAL A 107 20.54 -6.06 2.67
N ARG A 108 19.54 -6.77 2.14
CA ARG A 108 19.63 -8.21 1.88
C ARG A 108 20.67 -8.51 0.80
N ASP A 109 20.66 -7.78 -0.30
CA ASP A 109 21.58 -7.97 -1.41
C ASP A 109 23.03 -7.69 -0.99
N ASP A 110 23.26 -6.64 -0.21
CA ASP A 110 24.57 -6.35 0.40
C ASP A 110 25.03 -7.50 1.30
N GLN A 111 24.12 -8.04 2.11
CA GLN A 111 24.44 -9.13 3.03
C GLN A 111 24.78 -10.43 2.28
N LEU A 112 24.10 -10.70 1.16
CA LEU A 112 24.38 -11.81 0.25
C LEU A 112 25.74 -11.64 -0.41
N ALA A 113 26.04 -10.45 -0.96
CA ALA A 113 27.32 -10.16 -1.59
C ALA A 113 28.50 -10.37 -0.63
N GLN A 114 28.38 -9.88 0.61
CA GLN A 114 29.39 -10.10 1.65
C GLN A 114 29.57 -11.60 1.97
N TRP A 115 28.47 -12.34 2.03
CA TRP A 115 28.54 -13.78 2.31
C TRP A 115 29.23 -14.54 1.17
N HIS A 116 28.92 -14.23 -0.10
CA HIS A 116 29.59 -14.82 -1.26
C HIS A 116 31.09 -14.51 -1.29
N GLN A 117 31.49 -13.26 -1.00
CA GLN A 117 32.91 -12.90 -0.90
C GLN A 117 33.65 -13.70 0.17
N LEU A 118 33.01 -13.96 1.32
CA LEU A 118 33.61 -14.75 2.38
C LEU A 118 33.72 -16.23 2.02
N GLN A 119 32.73 -16.79 1.31
CA GLN A 119 32.81 -18.16 0.78
C GLN A 119 33.96 -18.28 -0.22
N ALA A 120 34.05 -17.39 -1.21
CA ALA A 120 35.12 -17.40 -2.20
C ALA A 120 36.52 -17.33 -1.56
N ARG A 121 36.69 -16.48 -0.53
CA ARG A 121 37.96 -16.38 0.23
C ARG A 121 38.29 -17.65 1.04
N GLN A 122 37.29 -18.41 1.47
CA GLN A 122 37.50 -19.68 2.17
C GLN A 122 37.85 -20.79 1.18
N GLU A 123 37.14 -20.87 0.06
CA GLU A 123 37.40 -21.83 -1.02
C GLU A 123 38.81 -21.64 -1.60
N GLN A 124 39.21 -20.40 -1.91
CA GLN A 124 40.55 -20.10 -2.40
C GLN A 124 41.62 -20.55 -1.41
N ARG A 125 41.45 -20.25 -0.10
CA ARG A 125 42.40 -20.71 0.93
C ARG A 125 42.51 -22.23 1.02
N GLN A 126 41.41 -22.95 0.84
CA GLN A 126 41.43 -24.42 0.81
C GLN A 126 42.16 -24.94 -0.42
N GLN A 127 41.90 -24.36 -1.59
CA GLN A 127 42.58 -24.71 -2.84
C GLN A 127 44.09 -24.44 -2.75
N ASP A 128 44.50 -23.29 -2.23
CA ASP A 128 45.91 -22.93 -2.04
C ASP A 128 46.61 -23.92 -1.09
N ALA A 129 45.94 -24.32 0.00
CA ALA A 129 46.46 -25.31 0.93
C ALA A 129 46.63 -26.69 0.28
N MET A 130 45.65 -27.13 -0.52
CA MET A 130 45.72 -28.39 -1.27
C MET A 130 46.84 -28.35 -2.33
N ALA A 131 46.96 -27.26 -3.09
CA ALA A 131 48.01 -27.09 -4.08
C ALA A 131 49.41 -27.15 -3.44
N THR A 132 49.59 -26.49 -2.30
CA THR A 132 50.83 -26.52 -1.52
C THR A 132 51.17 -27.95 -1.07
N GLN A 133 50.20 -28.70 -0.55
CA GLN A 133 50.40 -30.09 -0.13
C GLN A 133 50.75 -31.01 -1.31
N SER A 134 50.03 -30.89 -2.44
CA SER A 134 50.31 -31.68 -3.65
C SER A 134 51.71 -31.39 -4.20
N TRP A 135 52.12 -30.13 -4.20
CA TRP A 135 53.47 -29.73 -4.62
C TRP A 135 54.57 -30.28 -3.71
N LEU A 136 54.35 -30.25 -2.38
CA LEU A 136 55.30 -30.83 -1.41
C LEU A 136 55.41 -32.35 -1.58
N ARG A 137 54.30 -33.05 -1.86
CA ARG A 137 54.30 -34.50 -2.05
C ARG A 137 54.90 -34.95 -3.38
N GLY A 138 54.76 -34.15 -4.45
CA GLY A 138 55.38 -34.45 -5.75
C GLY A 138 56.88 -34.13 -5.84
N ARG A 139 57.48 -33.61 -4.76
CA ARG A 139 58.93 -33.38 -4.63
C ARG A 139 59.67 -34.51 -3.91
N TYR A 140 58.94 -35.50 -3.38
CA TYR A 140 59.47 -36.78 -2.89
C TYR A 140 59.19 -37.87 -3.93
#